data_AF-A0A3N9TAT6-F1
#
_entry.id   AF-A0A3N9TAT6-F1
#
_cell.length_a   1.000
_cell.length_b   1.000
_cell.length_c   1.000
_cell.angle_alpha   90.00
_cell.angle_beta   90.00
_cell.angle_gamma   90.00
#
_symmetry.space_group_name_H-M   'P 1'
#
loop_
_entity.id
_entity.type
_entity.pdbx_description
1 polymer ?
#
loop_
_entity_poly.entity_id
_entity_poly.type
_entity_poly.pdbx_seq_one_letter_code
_entity_poly.pdbx_strand_id
1 'polypeptide(L)'
;MLEYLDRPIAFHRSFVNLGIGITGALLLSQALYWSKRTKHDERWFYKTQDEWSEETGMTRREIDTARGKLRKLGILLEKKQGIPCRLHYKINEPILIGLLEQTSLAESVRLDVTKEPGCAAQKCQTITENTQRLTETTKHSDRIRQTGIRSQRRENMLTMNSKFGLPEELKR
;
A
#
# COMPACT_ATOMS: atom_id res chain seq x y z
N MET A 1 2.59 -12.76 -31.18
CA MET A 1 1.61 -11.81 -30.60
C MET A 1 1.48 -12.10 -29.12
N LEU A 2 1.25 -11.09 -28.27
CA LEU A 2 1.17 -11.22 -26.81
C LEU A 2 -0.10 -11.96 -26.36
N GLU A 3 -0.20 -13.27 -26.61
CA GLU A 3 -1.36 -14.11 -26.27
C GLU A 3 -1.38 -14.56 -24.79
N TYR A 4 -0.39 -14.15 -24.00
CA TYR A 4 -0.21 -14.57 -22.60
C TYR A 4 -0.46 -13.45 -21.58
N LEU A 5 -0.92 -12.28 -22.02
CA LEU A 5 -1.22 -11.17 -21.11
C LEU A 5 -2.65 -11.30 -20.60
N ASP A 6 -2.79 -11.47 -19.29
CA ASP A 6 -4.06 -11.27 -18.61
C ASP A 6 -4.56 -9.84 -18.81
N ARG A 7 -5.87 -9.64 -18.59
CA ARG A 7 -6.53 -8.34 -18.78
C ARG A 7 -5.82 -7.26 -17.96
N PRO A 8 -5.33 -6.17 -18.58
CA PRO A 8 -4.65 -5.11 -17.85
C PRO A 8 -5.61 -4.43 -16.86
N ILE A 9 -5.08 -4.14 -15.67
CA ILE A 9 -5.83 -3.46 -14.60
C ILE A 9 -5.44 -2.00 -14.60
N ALA A 10 -6.42 -1.13 -14.87
CA ALA A 10 -6.26 0.30 -14.76
C ALA A 10 -6.75 0.78 -13.38
N PHE A 11 -6.02 1.74 -12.80
CA PHE A 11 -6.45 2.45 -11.59
C PHE A 11 -6.24 3.95 -11.76
N HIS A 12 -6.95 4.74 -10.96
CA HIS A 12 -6.85 6.20 -11.01
C HIS A 12 -5.71 6.70 -10.12
N ARG A 13 -4.85 7.57 -10.68
CA ARG A 13 -3.74 8.20 -9.95
C ARG A 13 -4.23 9.00 -8.73
N SER A 14 -5.40 9.63 -8.82
CA SER A 14 -5.98 10.42 -7.72
C SER A 14 -6.13 9.62 -6.42
N PHE A 15 -6.30 8.30 -6.50
CA PHE A 15 -6.36 7.44 -5.32
C PHE A 15 -5.01 7.31 -4.61
N VAL A 16 -3.89 7.46 -5.31
CA VAL A 16 -2.55 7.43 -4.71
C VAL A 16 -2.34 8.65 -3.81
N ASN A 17 -2.90 9.80 -4.19
CA ASN A 17 -2.82 11.05 -3.43
C ASN A 17 -3.53 10.96 -2.07
N LEU A 18 -4.42 9.97 -1.87
CA LEU A 18 -5.05 9.68 -0.58
C LEU A 18 -4.09 9.07 0.46
N GLY A 19 -2.82 8.82 0.10
CA GLY A 19 -1.82 8.25 1.02
C GLY A 19 -1.97 6.74 1.25
N ILE A 20 -2.85 6.07 0.51
CA ILE A 20 -3.04 4.61 0.59
C ILE A 20 -1.96 3.82 -0.16
N GLY A 21 -1.18 4.49 -1.00
CA GLY A 21 -0.16 3.90 -1.86
C GLY A 21 -0.74 3.17 -3.07
N ILE A 22 0.14 2.63 -3.92
CA ILE A 22 -0.25 2.01 -5.20
C ILE A 22 -1.14 0.77 -4.99
N THR A 23 -0.78 -0.10 -4.04
CA THR A 23 -1.57 -1.31 -3.73
C THR A 23 -2.96 -0.97 -3.18
N GLY A 24 -3.05 0.07 -2.34
CA GLY A 24 -4.33 0.59 -1.85
C GLY A 24 -5.19 1.19 -2.96
N ALA A 25 -4.58 1.97 -3.85
CA ALA A 25 -5.25 2.56 -5.00
C ALA A 25 -5.77 1.50 -5.98
N LEU A 26 -4.97 0.47 -6.26
CA LEU A 26 -5.35 -0.67 -7.10
C LEU A 26 -6.54 -1.41 -6.50
N LEU A 27 -6.45 -1.76 -5.20
CA LEU A 27 -7.52 -2.46 -4.49
C LEU A 27 -8.81 -1.63 -4.47
N LEU A 28 -8.70 -0.31 -4.26
CA LEU A 28 -9.83 0.61 -4.27
C LEU A 28 -10.51 0.68 -5.64
N SER A 29 -9.72 0.81 -6.72
CA SER A 29 -10.23 0.79 -8.09
C SER A 29 -11.02 -0.49 -8.39
N GLN A 30 -10.48 -1.64 -7.98
CA GLN A 30 -11.13 -2.91 -8.21
C GLN A 30 -12.37 -3.08 -7.30
N ALA A 31 -12.33 -2.62 -6.05
CA ALA A 31 -13.49 -2.64 -5.16
C ALA A 31 -14.64 -1.75 -5.67
N LEU A 32 -14.33 -0.58 -6.23
CA LEU A 32 -15.32 0.29 -6.88
C LEU A 32 -15.96 -0.38 -8.11
N TYR A 33 -15.17 -1.12 -8.90
CA TYR A 33 -15.69 -1.89 -10.03
C TYR A 33 -16.73 -2.92 -9.57
N TRP A 34 -16.43 -3.70 -8.52
CA TRP A 34 -17.35 -4.68 -7.96
C TRP A 34 -18.59 -4.03 -7.32
N SER A 35 -18.41 -2.91 -6.61
CA SER A 35 -19.51 -2.14 -6.03
C SER A 35 -20.52 -1.71 -7.11
N LYS A 36 -20.04 -1.15 -8.24
CA LYS A 36 -20.89 -0.71 -9.36
C LYS A 36 -21.59 -1.85 -10.10
N ARG A 37 -20.97 -3.03 -10.13
CA ARG A 37 -21.52 -4.21 -10.83
C ARG A 37 -22.57 -4.95 -9.99
N THR A 38 -22.61 -4.71 -8.68
CA THR A 38 -23.56 -5.35 -7.77
C THR A 38 -24.90 -4.61 -7.84
N LYS A 39 -25.99 -5.34 -8.14
CA LYS A 39 -27.35 -4.77 -8.29
C LYS A 39 -28.09 -4.56 -6.96
N HIS A 40 -27.46 -4.87 -5.84
CA HIS A 40 -28.08 -4.75 -4.52
C HIS A 40 -28.09 -3.29 -4.08
N ASP A 41 -29.21 -2.80 -3.54
CA ASP A 41 -29.37 -1.39 -3.10
C ASP A 41 -28.26 -0.96 -2.13
N GLU A 42 -27.84 -1.90 -1.27
CA GLU A 42 -26.80 -1.64 -0.28
C GLU A 42 -25.35 -1.71 -0.81
N ARG A 43 -25.12 -2.15 -2.05
CA ARG A 43 -23.79 -2.29 -2.72
C ARG A 43 -22.75 -3.11 -1.95
N TRP A 44 -23.20 -4.06 -1.13
CA TRP A 44 -22.30 -5.04 -0.51
C TRP A 44 -21.91 -6.11 -1.52
N PHE A 45 -20.62 -6.40 -1.61
CA PHE A 45 -20.11 -7.52 -2.39
C PHE A 45 -19.22 -8.40 -1.53
N TYR A 46 -19.24 -9.71 -1.78
CA TYR A 46 -18.34 -10.63 -1.10
C TYR A 46 -17.12 -10.89 -1.97
N LYS A 47 -15.97 -11.09 -1.33
CA LYS A 47 -14.76 -11.55 -2.01
C LYS A 47 -13.79 -12.22 -1.06
N THR A 48 -13.19 -13.30 -1.49
CA THR A 48 -12.13 -13.98 -0.76
C THR A 48 -10.78 -13.33 -1.03
N GLN A 49 -9.81 -13.62 -0.17
CA GLN A 49 -8.45 -13.09 -0.34
C GLN A 49 -7.76 -13.68 -1.56
N ASP A 50 -8.08 -14.93 -1.91
CA ASP A 50 -7.49 -15.62 -3.06
C ASP A 50 -8.04 -15.04 -4.37
N GLU A 51 -9.35 -14.78 -4.46
CA GLU A 51 -9.95 -14.07 -5.62
C GLU A 51 -9.37 -12.65 -5.80
N TRP A 52 -9.05 -11.95 -4.70
CA TRP A 52 -8.33 -10.68 -4.78
C TRP A 52 -6.92 -10.84 -5.33
N SER A 53 -6.20 -11.90 -4.90
CA SER A 53 -4.84 -12.20 -5.34
C SER A 53 -4.81 -12.57 -6.82
N GLU A 54 -5.75 -13.39 -7.29
CA GLU A 54 -5.89 -13.79 -8.68
C GLU A 54 -6.18 -12.58 -9.58
N GLU A 55 -7.04 -11.67 -9.12
CA GLU A 55 -7.40 -10.51 -9.93
C GLU A 55 -6.33 -9.43 -9.99
N THR A 56 -5.60 -9.21 -8.90
CA THR A 56 -4.68 -8.07 -8.80
C THR A 56 -3.22 -8.45 -8.93
N GLY A 57 -2.89 -9.74 -8.86
CA GLY A 57 -1.53 -10.24 -8.75
C GLY A 57 -0.83 -9.89 -7.43
N MET A 58 -1.54 -9.28 -6.47
CA MET A 58 -0.97 -8.89 -5.19
C MET A 58 -0.86 -10.09 -4.25
N THR A 59 0.20 -10.11 -3.44
CA THR A 59 0.34 -11.11 -2.38
C THR A 59 -0.67 -10.88 -1.26
N ARG A 60 -0.92 -11.95 -0.50
CA ARG A 60 -1.77 -11.93 0.71
C ARG A 60 -1.49 -10.74 1.63
N ARG A 61 -0.20 -10.49 1.92
CA ARG A 61 0.25 -9.43 2.82
C ARG A 61 0.00 -8.03 2.26
N GLU A 62 0.18 -7.86 0.95
CA GLU A 62 -0.09 -6.58 0.27
C GLU A 62 -1.58 -6.26 0.31
N ILE A 63 -2.43 -7.26 0.05
CA ILE A 63 -3.89 -7.13 0.16
C ILE A 63 -4.28 -6.73 1.59
N ASP A 64 -3.76 -7.42 2.61
CA ASP A 64 -4.09 -7.10 4.01
C ASP A 64 -3.61 -5.72 4.42
N THR A 65 -2.43 -5.31 3.95
CA THR A 65 -1.90 -3.96 4.18
C THR A 65 -2.76 -2.90 3.50
N ALA A 66 -3.15 -3.11 2.25
CA ALA A 66 -4.02 -2.23 1.48
C ALA A 66 -5.40 -2.09 2.14
N ARG A 67 -6.02 -3.21 2.54
CA ARG A 67 -7.27 -3.24 3.31
C ARG A 67 -7.15 -2.49 4.63
N GLY A 68 -6.04 -2.71 5.34
CA GLY A 68 -5.73 -2.00 6.59
C GLY A 68 -5.74 -0.48 6.40
N LYS A 69 -5.10 0.02 5.35
CA LYS A 69 -5.07 1.46 5.02
C LYS A 69 -6.46 2.00 4.66
N LEU A 70 -7.20 1.28 3.80
CA LEU A 70 -8.54 1.70 3.38
C LEU A 70 -9.55 1.73 4.54
N ARG A 71 -9.47 0.76 5.47
CA ARG A 71 -10.28 0.77 6.70
C ARG A 71 -9.92 1.92 7.63
N LYS A 72 -8.62 2.21 7.80
CA LYS A 72 -8.16 3.34 8.62
C LYS A 72 -8.73 4.68 8.15
N LEU A 73 -8.90 4.84 6.84
CA LEU A 73 -9.52 6.03 6.25
C LEU A 73 -11.06 5.98 6.23
N GLY A 74 -11.69 4.89 6.68
CA GLY A 74 -13.14 4.72 6.64
C GLY A 74 -13.74 4.52 5.24
N ILE A 75 -12.91 4.42 4.20
CA ILE A 75 -13.34 4.24 2.80
C ILE A 75 -13.91 2.83 2.60
N LEU A 76 -13.29 1.82 3.23
CA LEU A 76 -13.71 0.43 3.10
C LEU A 76 -14.38 -0.04 4.39
N LEU A 77 -15.63 -0.48 4.26
CA LEU A 77 -16.40 -1.14 5.32
C LEU A 77 -16.33 -2.64 5.11
N GLU A 78 -16.06 -3.37 6.19
CA GLU A 78 -15.94 -4.83 6.18
C GLU A 78 -16.94 -5.43 7.16
N LYS A 79 -17.70 -6.44 6.72
CA LYS A 79 -18.66 -7.14 7.57
C LYS A 79 -18.56 -8.64 7.33
N LYS A 80 -18.47 -9.42 8.41
CA LYS A 80 -18.56 -10.88 8.36
C LYS A 80 -20.03 -11.28 8.51
N GLN A 81 -20.57 -12.00 7.52
CA GLN A 81 -21.97 -12.43 7.53
C GLN A 81 -22.13 -13.83 6.92
N GLY A 82 -23.19 -14.51 7.35
CA GLY A 82 -23.62 -15.80 6.79
C GLY A 82 -22.91 -17.02 7.36
N ILE A 83 -23.36 -18.19 6.89
CA ILE A 83 -22.77 -19.50 7.13
C ILE A 83 -22.61 -20.16 5.74
N PRO A 84 -21.38 -20.52 5.31
CA PRO A 84 -20.10 -20.27 5.96
C PRO A 84 -19.80 -18.77 6.07
N CYS A 85 -19.02 -18.38 7.08
CA CYS A 85 -18.73 -16.97 7.38
C CYS A 85 -17.94 -16.32 6.22
N ARG A 86 -18.58 -15.45 5.45
CA ARG A 86 -17.96 -14.74 4.31
C ARG A 86 -17.73 -13.26 4.64
N LEU A 87 -16.63 -12.72 4.13
CA LEU A 87 -16.28 -11.32 4.29
C LEU A 87 -16.91 -10.50 3.15
N HIS A 88 -17.79 -9.59 3.56
CA HIS A 88 -18.46 -8.64 2.68
C HIS A 88 -17.78 -7.29 2.79
N TYR A 89 -17.66 -6.61 1.66
CA TYR A 89 -17.06 -5.30 1.51
C TYR A 89 -18.10 -4.32 0.99
N LYS A 90 -17.98 -3.07 1.44
CA LYS A 90 -18.73 -1.94 0.92
C LYS A 90 -17.83 -0.71 0.89
N ILE A 91 -17.93 0.06 -0.19
CA ILE A 91 -17.24 1.34 -0.29
C ILE A 91 -18.14 2.44 0.29
N ASN A 92 -17.57 3.23 1.18
CA ASN A 92 -18.19 4.43 1.70
C ASN A 92 -17.93 5.59 0.73
N GLU A 93 -18.77 5.70 -0.29
CA GLU A 93 -18.69 6.73 -1.33
C GLU A 93 -18.61 8.17 -0.79
N PRO A 94 -19.42 8.62 0.20
CA PRO A 94 -19.33 9.99 0.68
C PRO A 94 -18.00 10.32 1.36
N ILE A 95 -17.41 9.37 2.09
CA ILE A 95 -16.06 9.56 2.67
C ILE A 95 -15.02 9.63 1.56
N LEU A 96 -15.12 8.76 0.55
CA LEU A 96 -14.18 8.75 -0.57
C LEU A 96 -14.21 10.08 -1.34
N ILE A 97 -15.41 10.59 -1.65
CA ILE A 97 -15.58 11.87 -2.37
C ILE A 97 -15.00 13.01 -1.55
N GLY A 98 -15.36 13.12 -0.26
CA GLY A 98 -14.83 14.19 0.59
C GLY A 98 -13.31 14.17 0.73
N LEU A 99 -12.69 12.98 0.79
CA LEU A 99 -11.23 12.87 0.81
C LEU A 99 -10.59 13.28 -0.52
N LEU A 100 -11.20 12.91 -1.65
CA LEU A 100 -10.71 13.30 -2.97
C LEU A 100 -10.78 14.81 -3.18
N GLU A 101 -11.89 15.43 -2.79
CA GLU A 101 -12.07 16.88 -2.84
C GLU A 101 -11.00 17.60 -2.01
N GLN A 102 -10.76 17.15 -0.77
CA GLN A 102 -9.71 17.72 0.09
C GLN A 102 -8.30 17.61 -0.55
N THR A 103 -7.97 16.47 -1.15
CA THR A 103 -6.69 16.33 -1.85
C THR A 103 -6.58 17.22 -3.08
N SER A 104 -7.66 17.42 -3.82
CA SER A 104 -7.67 18.30 -4.99
C SER A 104 -7.49 19.78 -4.63
N LEU A 105 -8.13 20.24 -3.54
CA LEU A 105 -7.96 21.60 -3.03
C LEU A 105 -6.55 21.84 -2.48
N ALA A 106 -5.94 20.83 -1.84
CA ALA A 106 -4.56 20.92 -1.40
C ALA A 106 -3.55 21.00 -2.56
N GLU A 107 -3.87 20.43 -3.72
CA GLU A 107 -3.04 20.56 -4.93
C GLU A 107 -3.15 21.95 -5.56
N SER A 108 -4.35 22.57 -5.59
CA SER A 108 -4.50 23.93 -6.13
C SER A 108 -3.82 24.99 -5.26
N VAL A 109 -3.83 24.85 -3.93
CA VAL A 109 -3.13 25.77 -3.02
C VAL A 109 -1.60 25.73 -3.22
N ARG A 110 -1.04 24.57 -3.62
CA ARG A 110 0.39 24.44 -3.91
C ARG A 110 0.81 25.10 -5.22
N LEU A 111 -0.12 25.36 -6.14
CA LEU A 111 0.15 25.98 -7.44
C LEU A 111 0.05 27.51 -7.41
N ASP A 112 -0.54 28.08 -6.36
CA ASP A 112 -0.67 29.55 -6.20
C ASP A 112 0.51 30.20 -5.47
N VAL A 113 1.57 29.43 -5.17
CA VAL A 113 2.88 30.02 -4.84
C VAL A 113 3.51 30.52 -6.14
N THR A 114 3.04 31.69 -6.56
CA THR A 114 3.52 32.44 -7.71
C THR A 114 4.97 32.88 -7.48
N LYS A 115 5.78 32.75 -8.53
CA LYS A 115 7.12 33.33 -8.64
C LYS A 115 7.11 34.81 -8.28
N GLU A 116 7.93 35.18 -7.31
CA GLU A 116 8.39 36.57 -7.13
C GLU A 116 9.21 37.01 -8.37
N PRO A 117 8.92 38.16 -9.02
CA PRO A 117 9.86 38.81 -9.92
C PRO A 117 10.84 39.62 -9.07
N GLY A 118 11.84 38.95 -8.50
CA GLY A 118 12.96 39.61 -7.83
C GLY A 118 13.95 40.15 -8.87
N CYS A 119 13.91 41.46 -9.10
CA CYS A 119 14.82 42.23 -9.94
C CYS A 119 16.30 41.98 -9.59
N ALA A 120 17.16 42.00 -10.61
CA ALA A 120 18.58 41.64 -10.53
C ALA A 120 19.46 42.67 -9.79
N ALA A 121 20.52 42.14 -9.18
CA ALA A 121 21.85 42.71 -8.97
C ALA A 121 22.03 43.88 -7.98
N GLN A 122 22.74 43.61 -6.87
CA GLN A 122 24.05 44.22 -6.64
C GLN A 122 24.90 43.48 -5.60
N LYS A 123 26.20 43.68 -5.76
CA LYS A 123 27.34 42.87 -5.35
C LYS A 123 27.95 43.45 -4.07
N CYS A 124 28.30 42.59 -3.11
CA CYS A 124 29.27 42.92 -2.06
C CYS A 124 30.27 41.77 -1.90
N GLN A 125 31.44 41.91 -2.52
CA GLN A 125 32.70 41.40 -1.97
C GLN A 125 33.23 42.51 -1.06
N THR A 126 33.92 42.28 0.06
CA THR A 126 35.37 41.98 0.17
C THR A 126 35.68 42.12 1.70
N ILE A 127 36.41 41.26 2.44
CA ILE A 127 37.89 41.20 2.76
C ILE A 127 37.93 40.39 4.09
N THR A 128 38.56 39.20 4.17
CA THR A 128 39.89 38.90 4.80
C THR A 128 39.84 39.06 6.35
N GLU A 129 40.30 38.14 7.21
CA GLU A 129 41.55 37.36 7.18
C GLU A 129 41.56 36.28 8.29
N ASN A 130 42.04 35.08 7.93
CA ASN A 130 42.94 34.17 8.66
C ASN A 130 42.78 33.90 10.17
N THR A 131 42.70 32.61 10.55
CA THR A 131 43.81 31.93 11.25
C THR A 131 43.73 30.42 11.08
N GLN A 132 44.86 29.88 10.66
CA GLN A 132 45.15 28.50 10.29
C GLN A 132 45.42 27.63 11.53
N ARG A 133 45.15 26.32 11.45
CA ARG A 133 46.23 25.30 11.41
C ARG A 133 45.70 23.89 11.19
N LEU A 134 46.27 23.25 10.16
CA LEU A 134 46.26 21.84 9.80
C LEU A 134 46.92 20.96 10.88
N THR A 135 46.58 19.67 10.91
CA THR A 135 47.45 18.53 10.49
C THR A 135 46.67 17.23 10.78
N GLU A 136 46.14 16.54 9.78
CA GLU A 136 46.77 15.55 8.88
C GLU A 136 46.96 14.13 9.46
N THR A 137 46.10 13.24 8.95
CA THR A 137 46.39 11.88 8.45
C THR A 137 46.92 10.80 9.39
N THR A 138 46.30 9.62 9.33
CA THR A 138 47.04 8.37 9.03
C THR A 138 46.11 7.37 8.32
N LYS A 139 46.61 6.85 7.20
CA LYS A 139 46.03 5.80 6.34
C LYS A 139 46.37 4.42 6.91
N HIS A 140 45.48 3.43 6.81
CA HIS A 140 45.79 2.03 6.41
C HIS A 140 44.47 1.24 6.33
N SER A 141 44.03 0.83 5.14
CA SER A 141 44.06 -0.55 4.60
C SER A 141 43.15 -1.53 5.36
N ASP A 142 42.49 -2.54 4.80
CA ASP A 142 42.34 -3.10 3.46
C ASP A 142 41.41 -4.31 3.67
N ARG A 143 40.63 -4.70 2.64
CA ARG A 143 40.28 -6.13 2.32
C ARG A 143 39.28 -6.84 3.26
N ILE A 144 38.33 -7.70 2.85
CA ILE A 144 38.10 -8.48 1.62
C ILE A 144 36.60 -8.93 1.53
N ARG A 145 36.10 -8.86 0.29
CA ARG A 145 35.12 -9.65 -0.51
C ARG A 145 34.43 -10.90 0.14
N GLN A 146 33.09 -11.00 0.09
CA GLN A 146 32.18 -11.66 -0.91
C GLN A 146 31.80 -13.13 -0.65
N THR A 147 30.65 -13.49 -1.24
CA THR A 147 29.98 -14.81 -1.41
C THR A 147 28.96 -15.12 -0.31
N GLY A 148 27.66 -15.36 -0.54
CA GLY A 148 26.93 -15.82 -1.71
C GLY A 148 26.67 -17.32 -1.62
N ILE A 149 25.47 -17.75 -1.18
CA ILE A 149 24.84 -19.04 -1.53
C ILE A 149 23.33 -18.99 -1.18
N ARG A 150 22.61 -19.70 -2.04
CA ARG A 150 21.18 -19.82 -2.32
C ARG A 150 20.62 -21.05 -1.58
N SER A 151 19.34 -20.99 -1.18
CA SER A 151 18.38 -22.13 -1.11
C SER A 151 18.65 -23.24 -0.07
N GLN A 152 17.73 -23.47 0.87
CA GLN A 152 16.64 -24.46 0.78
C GLN A 152 16.14 -24.96 2.15
N ARG A 153 14.83 -25.25 2.21
CA ARG A 153 14.10 -26.23 3.08
C ARG A 153 13.93 -25.84 4.56
N ARG A 154 12.68 -25.63 5.02
CA ARG A 154 11.66 -26.64 5.40
C ARG A 154 12.14 -27.53 6.54
N GLU A 155 11.68 -27.19 7.75
CA GLU A 155 11.49 -28.00 8.98
C GLU A 155 11.48 -26.98 10.13
N ASN A 156 10.34 -26.52 10.65
CA ASN A 156 9.65 -27.17 11.76
C ASN A 156 8.24 -26.58 11.91
N MET A 157 7.24 -27.31 11.41
CA MET A 157 5.81 -27.07 11.64
C MET A 157 5.12 -28.39 11.99
N LEU A 158 5.69 -29.15 12.93
CA LEU A 158 5.10 -30.38 13.45
C LEU A 158 5.67 -30.71 14.84
N THR A 159 5.14 -30.05 15.88
CA THR A 159 5.13 -30.58 17.28
C THR A 159 4.21 -29.74 18.20
N MET A 160 3.03 -29.31 17.73
CA MET A 160 2.00 -28.75 18.64
C MET A 160 0.57 -29.17 18.29
N ASN A 161 0.36 -30.42 17.86
CA ASN A 161 -0.98 -31.01 17.73
C ASN A 161 -1.05 -32.39 18.43
N SER A 162 -0.84 -32.41 19.75
CA SER A 162 -0.99 -33.64 20.56
C SER A 162 -1.67 -33.40 21.92
N LYS A 163 -2.52 -32.38 22.10
CA LYS A 163 -3.13 -32.16 23.43
C LYS A 163 -4.58 -31.68 23.53
N PHE A 164 -5.37 -31.71 22.46
CA PHE A 164 -6.82 -31.53 22.60
C PHE A 164 -7.57 -32.63 21.83
N GLY A 165 -7.73 -33.77 22.50
CA GLY A 165 -8.65 -34.83 22.10
C GLY A 165 -10.09 -34.35 22.25
N LEU A 166 -10.85 -34.52 21.18
CA LEU A 166 -12.31 -34.44 21.19
C LEU A 166 -12.86 -35.75 21.78
N PRO A 167 -13.79 -35.70 22.76
CA PRO A 167 -14.55 -36.88 23.14
C PRO A 167 -15.60 -37.22 22.07
N GLU A 168 -15.42 -38.36 21.43
CA GLU A 168 -16.45 -39.19 20.80
C GLU A 168 -17.39 -39.72 21.89
N GLU A 169 -18.65 -39.27 21.94
CA GLU A 169 -19.82 -40.06 22.39
C GLU A 169 -21.11 -39.25 22.14
N LEU A 170 -21.79 -39.50 21.01
CA LEU A 170 -23.27 -39.47 20.94
C LEU A 170 -23.75 -40.12 19.64
N LYS A 171 -23.61 -41.44 19.58
CA LYS A 171 -24.41 -42.33 18.74
C LYS A 171 -25.00 -43.42 19.63
N ARG A 172 -26.22 -43.21 20.09
CA ARG A 172 -27.26 -44.23 20.34
C ARG A 172 -28.57 -43.54 20.67
#